data_AF-A0A1X9I3X8-F1
#
_entry.id   AF-A0A1X9I3X8-F1
#
_cell.length_a   1.000
_cell.length_b   1.000
_cell.length_c   1.000
_cell.angle_alpha   90.00
_cell.angle_beta   90.00
_cell.angle_gamma   90.00
#
_symmetry.space_group_name_H-M   'P 1'
#
loop_
_entity.id
_entity.type
_entity.pdbx_description
1 polymer ?
#
loop_
_entity_poly.entity_id
_entity_poly.type
_entity_poly.pdbx_seq_one_letter_code
_entity_poly.pdbx_strand_id
1 'polypeptide(L)'
;MGNGQDWVRTAASLGGETGTSPQAGAILSFAGGGHGTPTEYGHVAFVEKVYPDGSFLISETNYNGNPNYTFRKLSGVDSSLSFAYTTK
;
A
#
# COMPACT_ATOMS: atom_id res chain seq x y z
N MET A 1 3.02 -12.60 -6.69
CA MET A 1 2.35 -11.76 -5.67
C MET A 1 0.92 -11.35 -6.07
N GLY A 2 0.30 -11.91 -7.13
CA GLY A 2 -1.09 -11.59 -7.48
C GLY A 2 -1.29 -10.13 -7.93
N ASN A 3 -2.54 -9.65 -7.86
CA ASN A 3 -2.88 -8.25 -8.13
C ASN A 3 -2.46 -7.33 -6.98
N GLY A 4 -2.48 -6.00 -7.15
CA GLY A 4 -1.99 -5.06 -6.12
C GLY A 4 -2.61 -5.26 -4.73
N GLN A 5 -3.89 -5.62 -4.68
CA GLN A 5 -4.59 -5.98 -3.42
C GLN A 5 -4.09 -7.27 -2.75
N ASP A 6 -3.48 -8.19 -3.51
CA ASP A 6 -3.07 -9.52 -3.03
C ASP A 6 -1.66 -9.54 -2.46
N TRP A 7 -0.89 -8.45 -2.62
CA TRP A 7 0.54 -8.45 -2.26
C TRP A 7 0.75 -8.67 -0.77
N VAL A 8 -0.01 -7.98 0.08
CA VAL A 8 0.09 -8.16 1.54
C VAL A 8 -0.39 -9.56 1.95
N ARG A 9 -1.48 -10.06 1.37
CA ARG A 9 -1.95 -11.43 1.62
C ARG A 9 -0.91 -12.47 1.19
N THR A 10 -0.25 -12.25 0.06
CA THR A 10 0.83 -13.12 -0.43
C THR A 10 2.03 -13.04 0.51
N ALA A 11 2.42 -11.85 0.96
CA ALA A 11 3.52 -11.67 1.91
C ALA A 11 3.24 -12.43 3.22
N ALA A 12 2.02 -12.34 3.76
CA ALA A 12 1.60 -13.12 4.91
C ALA A 12 1.71 -14.64 4.66
N SER A 13 1.27 -15.13 3.49
CA SER A 13 1.35 -16.56 3.14
C SER A 13 2.78 -17.08 3.01
N LEU A 14 3.73 -16.19 2.71
CA LEU A 14 5.16 -16.49 2.62
C LEU A 14 5.89 -16.33 3.97
N GLY A 15 5.16 -16.05 5.06
CA GLY A 15 5.71 -15.87 6.41
C GLY A 15 6.21 -14.46 6.71
N GLY A 16 5.92 -13.47 5.85
CA GLY A 16 6.22 -12.07 6.10
C GLY A 16 5.31 -11.45 7.15
N GLU A 17 5.84 -10.49 7.91
CA GLU A 17 5.06 -9.73 8.89
C GLU A 17 4.09 -8.79 8.17
N THR A 18 2.84 -8.76 8.63
CA THR A 18 1.80 -7.89 8.07
C THR A 18 1.01 -7.19 9.17
N GLY A 19 0.33 -6.10 8.83
CA GLY A 19 -0.52 -5.37 9.77
C GLY A 19 -1.29 -4.24 9.13
N THR A 20 -1.81 -3.36 9.98
CA THR A 20 -2.71 -2.25 9.59
C THR A 20 -2.11 -0.88 9.92
N SER A 21 -0.84 -0.81 10.30
CA SER A 21 -0.18 0.45 10.67
C SER A 21 0.83 0.84 9.60
N PRO A 22 0.90 2.12 9.22
CA PRO A 22 1.87 2.54 8.23
C PRO A 22 3.26 2.55 8.87
N GLN A 23 4.25 2.00 8.16
CA GLN A 23 5.66 2.03 8.55
C GLN A 23 6.51 2.40 7.34
N ALA A 24 7.48 3.29 7.52
CA ALA A 24 8.42 3.61 6.45
C ALA A 24 9.18 2.34 6.03
N GLY A 25 9.19 2.04 4.74
CA GLY A 25 9.72 0.80 4.19
C GLY A 25 8.67 -0.30 3.95
N ALA A 26 7.43 -0.13 4.43
CA ALA A 26 6.39 -1.12 4.23
C ALA A 26 5.83 -1.10 2.80
N ILE A 27 5.39 -2.27 2.35
CA ILE A 27 4.56 -2.42 1.15
C ILE A 27 3.10 -2.21 1.58
N LEU A 28 2.36 -1.37 0.85
CA LEU A 28 0.96 -1.09 1.07
C LEU A 28 0.11 -1.71 -0.03
N SER A 29 -0.89 -2.50 0.32
CA SER A 29 -1.94 -2.97 -0.59
C SER A 29 -3.24 -2.22 -0.34
N PHE A 30 -3.84 -1.75 -1.43
CA PHE A 30 -5.19 -1.19 -1.49
C PHE A 30 -6.16 -2.25 -1.97
N ALA A 31 -7.22 -2.48 -1.21
CA ALA A 31 -8.35 -3.29 -1.67
C ALA A 31 -9.05 -2.63 -2.86
N GLY A 32 -9.52 -3.45 -3.81
CA GLY A 32 -10.29 -2.97 -4.96
C GLY A 32 -11.46 -2.08 -4.57
N GLY A 33 -11.59 -0.94 -5.25
CA GLY A 33 -12.63 0.07 -4.98
C GLY A 33 -12.26 1.06 -3.87
N GLY A 34 -11.23 0.79 -3.07
CA GLY A 34 -10.66 1.76 -2.13
C GLY A 34 -9.79 2.78 -2.86
N HIS A 35 -9.77 4.04 -2.40
CA HIS A 35 -8.88 5.10 -2.92
C HIS A 35 -8.89 5.30 -4.45
N GLY A 36 -10.03 5.05 -5.10
CA GLY A 36 -10.17 5.18 -6.57
C GLY A 36 -9.49 4.06 -7.37
N THR A 37 -9.12 2.95 -6.71
CA THR A 37 -8.50 1.80 -7.37
C THR A 37 -9.53 0.94 -8.10
N PRO A 38 -9.17 0.29 -9.22
CA PRO A 38 -10.07 -0.63 -9.91
C PRO A 38 -10.51 -1.77 -8.98
N THR A 39 -11.80 -2.05 -8.91
CA THR A 39 -12.36 -3.11 -8.04
C THR A 39 -11.75 -4.49 -8.27
N GLU A 40 -11.33 -4.78 -9.51
CA GLU A 40 -10.75 -6.08 -9.88
C GLU A 40 -9.29 -6.26 -9.42
N TYR A 41 -8.51 -5.17 -9.37
CA TYR A 41 -7.05 -5.24 -9.17
C TYR A 41 -6.61 -4.67 -7.82
N GLY A 42 -7.35 -3.71 -7.26
CA GLY A 42 -6.86 -2.84 -6.20
C GLY A 42 -5.62 -2.07 -6.64
N HIS A 43 -4.70 -1.83 -5.72
CA HIS A 43 -3.43 -1.16 -6.01
C HIS A 43 -2.35 -1.54 -5.01
N VAL A 44 -1.10 -1.24 -5.34
CA VAL A 44 0.05 -1.43 -4.44
C VAL A 44 0.93 -0.19 -4.50
N ALA A 45 1.44 0.21 -3.34
CA ALA A 45 2.38 1.31 -3.20
C ALA A 45 3.44 0.98 -2.15
N PHE A 46 4.47 1.81 -2.08
CA PHE A 46 5.51 1.72 -1.07
C PHE A 46 5.42 2.90 -0.11
N VAL A 47 5.55 2.65 1.20
CA VAL A 47 5.51 3.71 2.22
C VAL A 47 6.89 4.33 2.35
N GLU A 48 7.04 5.53 1.80
CA GLU A 48 8.29 6.31 1.83
C GLU A 48 8.54 6.91 3.21
N LYS A 49 7.49 7.44 3.85
CA LYS A 49 7.60 8.17 5.13
C LYS A 49 6.29 8.16 5.89
N VAL A 50 6.37 8.06 7.22
CA VAL A 50 5.23 8.26 8.13
C VAL A 50 5.45 9.54 8.92
N TYR A 51 4.42 10.38 9.01
CA TYR A 51 4.46 11.65 9.72
C TYR A 51 3.85 11.52 11.13
N PRO A 52 4.22 12.40 12.08
CA PRO A 52 3.70 12.35 13.45
C PRO A 52 2.18 12.55 13.57
N ASP A 53 1.55 13.18 12.57
CA ASP A 53 0.10 13.41 12.50
C ASP A 53 -0.68 12.16 12.04
N GLY A 54 -0.01 11.03 11.79
CA GLY A 54 -0.61 9.79 11.32
C GLY A 54 -0.77 9.72 9.79
N SER A 55 -0.50 10.82 9.08
CA SER A 55 -0.42 10.80 7.63
C SER A 55 0.87 10.15 7.15
N PHE A 56 0.92 9.71 5.90
CA PHE A 56 2.12 9.07 5.35
C PHE A 56 2.25 9.34 3.85
N LEU A 57 3.49 9.35 3.39
CA LEU A 57 3.87 9.50 1.99
C LEU A 57 4.04 8.11 1.39
N ILE A 58 3.39 7.89 0.26
CA ILE A 58 3.58 6.70 -0.56
C ILE A 58 4.19 7.06 -1.90
N SER A 59 4.90 6.10 -2.47
CA SER A 59 5.30 6.10 -3.87
C SER A 59 4.61 4.97 -4.62
N GLU A 60 4.10 5.30 -5.81
CA GLU A 60 3.31 4.41 -6.62
C GLU A 60 3.52 4.69 -8.11
N THR A 61 3.34 3.66 -8.94
CA THR A 61 3.36 3.74 -10.40
C THR A 61 2.02 3.28 -10.94
N ASN A 62 1.68 3.69 -12.16
CA ASN A 62 0.46 3.22 -12.84
C ASN A 62 -0.86 3.59 -12.15
N TYR A 63 -0.85 4.52 -11.20
CA TYR A 63 -2.08 5.08 -10.64
C TYR A 63 -2.81 5.92 -11.71
N ASN A 64 -4.11 5.67 -11.88
CA ASN A 64 -4.96 6.34 -12.88
C ASN A 64 -4.43 6.30 -14.33
N GLY A 65 -3.71 5.23 -14.70
CA GLY A 65 -3.13 5.07 -16.03
C GLY A 65 -1.88 5.92 -16.30
N ASN A 66 -1.32 6.57 -15.28
CA ASN A 66 -0.07 7.30 -15.39
C ASN A 66 1.12 6.36 -15.17
N PRO A 67 1.96 6.06 -16.17
CA PRO A 67 3.09 5.16 -16.03
C PRO A 67 4.24 5.73 -15.18
N ASN A 68 4.18 7.01 -14.83
CA ASN A 68 5.23 7.67 -14.07
C ASN A 68 5.24 7.23 -12.60
N TYR A 69 6.44 7.33 -12.00
CA TYR A 69 6.62 7.27 -10.57
C TYR A 69 6.04 8.52 -9.93
N THR A 70 5.02 8.34 -9.09
CA THR A 70 4.30 9.43 -8.43
C THR A 70 4.34 9.26 -6.93
N PHE A 71 4.24 10.39 -6.23
CA PHE A 71 4.13 10.41 -4.78
C PHE A 71 2.76 10.93 -4.38
N ARG A 72 2.12 10.25 -3.42
CA ARG A 72 0.84 10.66 -2.86
C ARG A 72 0.93 10.69 -1.34
N LYS A 73 0.34 11.71 -0.72
CA LYS A 73 0.20 11.78 0.72
C LYS A 73 -1.19 11.27 1.11
N LEU A 74 -1.25 10.24 1.95
CA LEU A 74 -2.49 9.75 2.55
C LEU A 74 -2.63 10.32 3.95
N SER A 75 -3.83 10.81 4.27
CA SER A 75 -4.11 11.49 5.56
C SER A 75 -4.14 10.54 6.76
N GLY A 76 -4.26 9.24 6.52
CA GLY A 76 -4.33 8.22 7.56
C GLY A 76 -4.68 6.85 6.97
N VAL A 77 -4.88 5.87 7.85
CA VAL A 77 -5.28 4.51 7.46
C VAL A 77 -6.80 4.36 7.49
N ASP A 78 -7.32 3.56 6.57
CA ASP A 78 -8.70 3.05 6.62
C ASP A 78 -8.74 1.54 6.36
N SER A 79 -9.95 0.96 6.40
CA SER A 79 -10.18 -0.48 6.29
C SER A 79 -9.84 -1.08 4.92
N SER A 80 -9.57 -0.28 3.89
CA SER A 80 -9.16 -0.74 2.57
C SER A 80 -7.64 -0.91 2.44
N LEU A 81 -6.88 -0.58 3.49
CA LEU A 81 -5.43 -0.59 3.48
C LEU A 81 -4.87 -1.72 4.34
N SER A 82 -3.84 -2.37 3.81
CA SER A 82 -3.06 -3.37 4.54
C SER A 82 -1.58 -3.20 4.24
N PHE A 83 -0.73 -3.58 5.19
CA PHE A 83 0.71 -3.37 5.11
C PHE A 83 1.47 -4.68 5.27
N ALA A 84 2.52 -4.87 4.49
CA ALA A 84 3.52 -5.89 4.69
C ALA A 84 4.83 -5.21 5.08
N TYR A 85 5.39 -5.63 6.20
CA TYR A 85 6.60 -5.05 6.76
C TYR A 85 7.81 -5.80 6.22
N THR A 86 8.77 -5.05 5.70
CA THR A 86 10.07 -5.61 5.34
C THR A 86 10.94 -5.62 6.59
N THR A 87 11.37 -6.80 7.04
CA THR A 87 12.50 -6.90 7.96
C THR A 87 13.74 -6.32 7.29
N LYS A 88 14.39 -5.35 7.95
CA LYS A 88 15.71 -4.85 7.54
C LYS A 88 16.78 -5.92 7.71
#